data_AF-A0A2V6BGH4-F1
#
_entry.id   AF-A0A2V6BGH4-F1
#
_cell.length_a   1.000
_cell.length_b   1.000
_cell.length_c   1.000
_cell.angle_alpha   90.00
_cell.angle_beta   90.00
_cell.angle_gamma   90.00
#
_symmetry.space_group_name_H-M   'P 1'
#
loop_
_entity.id
_entity.type
_entity.pdbx_description
1 polymer ?
#
loop_
_entity_poly.entity_id
_entity_poly.type
_entity_poly.pdbx_seq_one_letter_code
_entity_poly.pdbx_strand_id
1 'polypeptide(L)'
;MARKEIAALSDARLRGARFVYIAASFAALGGLLFGYDTGVISGALIFIKREFGLTTAAEEIVVSGVLLGATIGAILGGKAADLFGRRRVLLVTAAIFGIGALASAVAPSPAILIASRVVLGLAIGL
;
A
#
# COMPACT_ATOMS: atom_id res chain seq x y z
N MET A 1 -0.41 0.48 49.09
CA MET A 1 0.43 -0.21 48.10
C MET A 1 -0.40 -0.65 46.89
N ALA A 2 -1.43 -1.48 47.09
CA ALA A 2 -2.32 -1.98 46.02
C ALA A 2 -2.93 -0.93 45.06
N ARG A 3 -3.34 0.26 45.55
CA ARG A 3 -3.90 1.32 44.68
C ARG A 3 -2.88 1.87 43.65
N LYS A 4 -1.59 1.92 44.00
CA LYS A 4 -0.54 2.37 43.07
C LYS A 4 -0.25 1.32 42.00
N GLU A 5 -0.29 0.03 42.36
CA GLU A 5 -0.17 -1.07 41.40
C GLU A 5 -1.34 -1.11 40.42
N ILE A 6 -2.59 -0.95 40.90
CA ILE A 6 -3.78 -0.92 40.04
C ILE A 6 -3.70 0.27 39.06
N ALA A 7 -3.28 1.45 39.54
CA ALA A 7 -3.10 2.62 38.68
C ALA A 7 -1.99 2.41 37.63
N ALA A 8 -0.86 1.79 38.02
CA ALA A 8 0.24 1.48 37.10
C ALA A 8 -0.16 0.44 36.03
N LEU A 9 -0.91 -0.60 36.42
CA LEU A 9 -1.45 -1.61 35.49
C LEU A 9 -2.48 -0.99 34.52
N SER A 10 -3.32 -0.07 35.01
CA SER A 10 -4.28 0.67 34.19
C SER A 10 -3.58 1.58 33.18
N ASP A 11 -2.58 2.36 33.58
CA ASP A 11 -1.80 3.23 32.68
C ASP A 11 -1.04 2.42 31.62
N ALA A 12 -0.41 1.30 32.01
CA ALA A 12 0.25 0.40 31.06
C ALA A 12 -0.74 -0.19 30.03
N ARG A 13 -1.94 -0.58 30.46
CA ARG A 13 -3.01 -1.08 29.57
C ARG A 13 -3.54 -0.01 28.63
N LEU A 14 -3.73 1.22 29.11
CA LEU A 14 -4.16 2.36 28.29
C LEU A 14 -3.11 2.73 27.24
N ARG A 15 -1.83 2.73 27.61
CA ARG A 15 -0.71 2.94 26.66
C ARG A 15 -0.68 1.86 25.58
N GLY A 16 -0.84 0.58 25.96
CA GLY A 16 -0.93 -0.54 25.03
C GLY A 16 -2.12 -0.41 24.07
N ALA A 17 -3.31 -0.13 24.59
CA ALA A 17 -4.51 0.08 23.79
C ALA A 17 -4.34 1.24 22.79
N ARG A 18 -3.82 2.38 23.26
CA ARG A 18 -3.54 3.55 22.39
C ARG A 18 -2.58 3.19 21.25
N PHE A 19 -1.52 2.46 21.55
CA PHE A 19 -0.58 2.00 20.53
C PHE A 19 -1.24 1.10 19.48
N VAL A 20 -2.06 0.14 19.93
CA VAL A 20 -2.79 -0.77 19.03
C VAL A 20 -3.76 -0.01 18.14
N TYR A 21 -4.54 0.93 18.68
CA TYR A 21 -5.47 1.73 17.87
C TYR A 21 -4.74 2.56 16.81
N ILE A 22 -3.63 3.23 17.18
CA ILE A 22 -2.84 4.00 16.22
C ILE A 22 -2.29 3.09 15.11
N ALA A 23 -1.71 1.94 15.48
CA ALA A 23 -1.19 0.99 14.51
C ALA A 23 -2.29 0.43 13.59
N ALA A 24 -3.47 0.12 14.13
CA ALA A 24 -4.61 -0.34 13.37
C ALA A 24 -5.14 0.74 12.41
N SER A 25 -5.15 2.01 12.81
CA SER A 25 -5.52 3.12 11.92
C SER A 25 -4.58 3.23 10.72
N PHE A 26 -3.26 3.13 10.91
CA PHE A 26 -2.32 3.13 9.80
C PHE A 26 -2.47 1.90 8.89
N ALA A 27 -2.70 0.72 9.45
CA ALA A 27 -2.98 -0.48 8.66
C ALA A 27 -4.28 -0.33 7.84
N ALA A 28 -5.34 0.24 8.45
CA ALA A 28 -6.60 0.52 7.77
C ALA A 28 -6.45 1.55 6.65
N LEU A 29 -5.61 2.58 6.85
CA LEU A 29 -5.27 3.54 5.78
C LEU A 29 -4.55 2.87 4.60
N GLY A 30 -3.69 1.88 4.86
CA GLY A 30 -3.11 1.05 3.80
C GLY A 30 -4.17 0.32 2.97
N GLY A 31 -5.13 -0.33 3.65
CA GLY A 31 -6.27 -0.98 3.00
C GLY A 31 -7.17 -0.01 2.23
N LEU A 32 -7.40 1.19 2.78
CA LEU A 32 -8.15 2.26 2.11
C LEU A 32 -7.45 2.72 0.84
N LEU A 33 -6.12 2.93 0.88
CA LEU A 33 -5.32 3.35 -0.27
C LEU A 33 -5.32 2.29 -1.37
N PHE A 34 -5.25 1.00 -1.01
CA PHE A 34 -5.40 -0.09 -1.96
C PHE A 34 -6.77 -0.06 -2.66
N GLY A 35 -7.84 0.11 -1.90
CA GLY A 35 -9.19 0.24 -2.45
C GLY A 35 -9.35 1.46 -3.35
N TYR A 36 -8.77 2.59 -2.95
CA TYR A 36 -8.76 3.81 -3.76
C TYR A 36 -8.01 3.62 -5.08
N ASP A 37 -6.80 3.04 -5.06
CA ASP A 37 -6.01 2.80 -6.28
C ASP A 37 -6.72 1.87 -7.27
N THR A 38 -7.32 0.80 -6.77
CA THR A 38 -8.09 -0.16 -7.58
C THR A 38 -9.39 0.46 -8.12
N GLY A 39 -10.02 1.34 -7.34
CA GLY A 39 -11.23 2.05 -7.78
C GLY A 39 -10.95 3.11 -8.84
N VAL A 40 -9.95 3.98 -8.61
CA VAL A 40 -9.67 5.13 -9.49
C VAL A 40 -9.19 4.69 -10.87
N ILE A 41 -8.43 3.59 -10.96
CA ILE A 41 -7.93 3.09 -12.25
C ILE A 41 -9.08 2.66 -13.17
N SER A 42 -10.19 2.15 -12.62
CA SER A 42 -11.35 1.73 -13.43
C SER A 42 -11.97 2.90 -14.22
N GLY A 43 -11.99 4.10 -13.63
CA GLY A 43 -12.43 5.32 -14.31
C GLY A 43 -11.35 5.92 -15.21
N ALA A 44 -10.10 5.91 -14.77
CA ALA A 44 -8.96 6.47 -15.51
C ALA A 44 -8.64 5.67 -16.78
N LEU A 45 -8.85 4.34 -16.77
CA LEU A 45 -8.48 3.44 -17.87
C LEU A 45 -9.14 3.81 -19.20
N ILE A 46 -10.35 4.37 -19.16
CA ILE A 46 -11.05 4.86 -20.37
C ILE A 46 -10.25 5.98 -21.05
N PHE A 47 -9.68 6.90 -20.26
CA PHE A 47 -8.87 8.00 -20.76
C PHE A 47 -7.49 7.52 -21.19
N ILE A 48 -6.84 6.68 -20.36
CA ILE A 48 -5.53 6.07 -20.65
C ILE A 48 -5.57 5.28 -21.96
N LYS A 49 -6.64 4.50 -22.18
CA LYS A 49 -6.86 3.77 -23.45
C LYS A 49 -6.90 4.70 -24.64
N ARG A 50 -7.63 5.82 -24.54
CA ARG A 50 -7.77 6.80 -25.62
C ARG A 50 -6.49 7.56 -25.88
N GLU A 51 -5.74 7.91 -24.83
CA GLU A 51 -4.49 8.65 -24.90
C GLU A 51 -3.37 7.81 -25.53
N PHE A 52 -3.21 6.56 -25.09
CA PHE A 52 -2.15 5.69 -25.59
C PHE A 52 -2.57 4.73 -26.71
N GLY A 53 -3.84 4.73 -27.12
CA GLY A 53 -4.36 3.80 -28.13
C GLY A 53 -4.25 2.34 -27.69
N LEU A 54 -4.53 2.04 -26.42
CA LEU A 54 -4.32 0.69 -25.87
C LEU A 54 -5.24 -0.35 -26.52
N THR A 55 -4.70 -1.55 -26.71
CA THR A 55 -5.49 -2.75 -26.99
C THR A 55 -6.10 -3.28 -25.69
N THR A 56 -7.15 -4.10 -25.79
CA THR A 56 -7.77 -4.74 -24.61
C THR A 56 -6.75 -5.52 -23.79
N ALA A 57 -5.83 -6.24 -24.44
CA ALA A 57 -4.77 -6.96 -23.74
C ALA A 57 -3.82 -6.02 -22.98
N ALA A 58 -3.50 -4.85 -23.54
CA ALA A 58 -2.65 -3.87 -22.86
C ALA A 58 -3.35 -3.23 -21.65
N GLU A 59 -4.65 -2.96 -21.75
CA GLU A 59 -5.47 -2.51 -20.61
C GLU A 59 -5.47 -3.52 -19.46
N GLU A 60 -5.66 -4.80 -19.78
CA GLU A 60 -5.63 -5.88 -18.79
C GLU A 60 -4.26 -5.97 -18.10
N ILE A 61 -3.16 -5.80 -18.85
CA ILE A 61 -1.81 -5.79 -18.28
C ILE A 61 -1.59 -4.57 -17.36
N VAL A 62 -2.10 -3.38 -17.72
CA VAL A 62 -2.03 -2.19 -16.87
C VAL A 62 -2.75 -2.41 -15.53
N VAL A 63 -3.94 -3.00 -15.56
CA VAL A 63 -4.73 -3.25 -14.34
C VAL A 63 -4.13 -4.40 -13.52
N SER A 64 -3.80 -5.51 -14.16
CA SER A 64 -3.28 -6.72 -13.48
C SER A 64 -1.83 -6.58 -12.99
N GLY A 65 -1.05 -5.64 -13.53
CA GLY A 65 0.31 -5.36 -13.06
C GLY A 65 0.40 -5.06 -11.56
N VAL A 66 -0.62 -4.39 -10.99
CA VAL A 66 -0.72 -4.18 -9.54
C VAL A 66 -0.83 -5.49 -8.78
N LEU A 67 -1.62 -6.45 -9.27
CA LEU A 67 -1.79 -7.75 -8.61
C LEU A 67 -0.49 -8.55 -8.60
N LEU A 68 0.27 -8.49 -9.70
CA LEU A 68 1.59 -9.11 -9.78
C LEU A 68 2.54 -8.52 -8.73
N GLY A 69 2.64 -7.19 -8.67
CA GLY A 69 3.43 -6.50 -7.67
C GLY A 69 2.99 -6.83 -6.24
N ALA A 70 1.69 -6.79 -5.97
CA ALA A 70 1.12 -7.07 -4.66
C ALA A 70 1.38 -8.52 -4.20
N THR A 71 1.34 -9.48 -5.12
CA THR A 71 1.69 -10.87 -4.81
C THR A 71 3.13 -10.98 -4.32
N ILE A 72 4.07 -10.33 -5.02
CA ILE A 72 5.49 -10.30 -4.62
C ILE A 72 5.65 -9.58 -3.28
N GLY A 73 5.01 -8.41 -3.13
CA GLY A 73 5.01 -7.64 -1.89
C GLY A 73 4.52 -8.47 -0.70
N ALA A 74 3.39 -9.18 -0.84
CA ALA A 74 2.79 -9.98 0.22
C ALA A 74 3.69 -11.14 0.69
N ILE A 75 4.41 -11.78 -0.25
CA ILE A 75 5.38 -12.83 0.08
C ILE A 75 6.54 -12.27 0.91
N LEU A 76 6.99 -11.05 0.60
CA LEU A 76 8.14 -10.41 1.25
C LEU A 76 7.76 -9.67 2.54
N GLY A 77 6.55 -9.12 2.62
CA GLY A 77 6.09 -8.19 3.67
C GLY A 77 6.14 -8.79 5.07
N GLY A 78 5.71 -10.05 5.23
CA GLY A 78 5.77 -10.75 6.52
C GLY A 78 7.21 -10.84 7.05
N LYS A 79 8.13 -11.35 6.23
CA LYS A 79 9.56 -11.46 6.60
C LYS A 79 10.20 -10.09 6.82
N ALA A 80 9.87 -9.10 5.99
CA ALA A 80 10.38 -7.75 6.14
C ALA A 80 9.90 -7.10 7.45
N ALA A 81 8.63 -7.28 7.82
CA ALA A 81 8.05 -6.74 9.04
C ALA A 81 8.69 -7.35 10.29
N ASP A 82 9.01 -8.64 10.25
CA ASP A 82 9.67 -9.36 11.34
C ASP A 82 11.15 -8.96 11.46
N LEU A 83 11.86 -8.81 10.34
CA LEU A 83 13.30 -8.51 10.35
C LEU A 83 13.62 -7.02 10.62
N PHE A 84 12.88 -6.10 10.01
CA PHE A 84 13.17 -4.65 10.07
C PHE A 84 12.24 -3.89 11.03
N GLY A 85 11.19 -4.55 11.51
CA GLY A 85 10.17 -3.96 12.36
C GLY A 85 9.05 -3.27 11.57
N ARG A 86 7.81 -3.51 11.98
CA ARG A 86 6.57 -3.01 11.34
C ARG A 86 6.57 -1.52 10.98
N ARG A 87 7.04 -0.65 11.87
CA ARG A 87 7.02 0.81 11.62
C ARG A 87 7.90 1.21 10.42
N ARG A 88 9.07 0.59 10.28
CA ARG A 88 9.99 0.92 9.16
C ARG A 88 9.43 0.41 7.84
N VAL A 89 8.87 -0.80 7.84
CA VAL A 89 8.21 -1.37 6.67
C VAL A 89 7.06 -0.48 6.21
N LEU A 90 6.17 -0.06 7.12
CA LEU A 90 5.08 0.87 6.77
C LEU A 90 5.56 2.18 6.13
N LEU A 91 6.66 2.76 6.61
CA LEU A 91 7.23 3.98 6.04
C LEU A 91 7.84 3.75 4.65
N VAL A 92 8.51 2.61 4.45
CA VAL A 92 9.05 2.21 3.14
C VAL A 92 7.92 1.94 2.16
N THR A 93 6.89 1.20 2.56
CA THR A 93 5.67 0.96 1.79
C THR A 93 5.04 2.28 1.34
N ALA A 94 4.87 3.24 2.26
CA ALA A 94 4.32 4.56 1.92
C ALA A 94 5.18 5.31 0.90
N ALA A 95 6.51 5.24 1.00
CA ALA A 95 7.42 5.87 0.06
C ALA A 95 7.35 5.22 -1.34
N ILE A 96 7.37 3.88 -1.41
CA ILE A 96 7.26 3.14 -2.67
C ILE A 96 5.91 3.41 -3.33
N PHE A 97 4.81 3.43 -2.55
CA PHE A 97 3.48 3.76 -3.05
C PHE A 97 3.45 5.17 -3.63
N GLY A 98 3.98 6.16 -2.91
CA GLY A 98 4.04 7.54 -3.38
C GLY A 98 4.85 7.70 -4.68
N ILE A 99 6.01 7.04 -4.77
CA ILE A 99 6.84 7.04 -5.99
C ILE A 99 6.10 6.36 -7.15
N GLY A 100 5.49 5.20 -6.91
CA GLY A 100 4.74 4.46 -7.93
C GLY A 100 3.52 5.23 -8.44
N ALA A 101 2.81 5.95 -7.55
CA ALA A 101 1.68 6.79 -7.91
C ALA A 101 2.12 8.00 -8.75
N LEU A 102 3.19 8.69 -8.34
CA LEU A 102 3.76 9.80 -9.12
C LEU A 102 4.26 9.32 -10.48
N ALA A 103 4.98 8.20 -10.53
CA ALA A 103 5.46 7.61 -11.77
C ALA A 103 4.31 7.22 -12.71
N SER A 104 3.19 6.73 -12.17
CA SER A 104 1.98 6.44 -12.95
C SER A 104 1.34 7.72 -13.50
N ALA A 105 1.34 8.80 -12.72
CA ALA A 105 0.75 10.08 -13.11
C ALA A 105 1.53 10.79 -14.23
N VAL A 106 2.85 10.62 -14.29
CA VAL A 106 3.73 11.26 -15.29
C VAL A 106 4.23 10.29 -16.37
N ALA A 107 3.63 9.09 -16.46
CA ALA A 107 4.08 8.05 -17.37
C ALA A 107 3.95 8.51 -18.84
N PRO A 108 5.04 8.56 -19.63
CA PRO A 108 5.01 9.01 -21.01
C PRO A 108 4.68 7.89 -22.01
N SER A 109 4.55 6.64 -21.54
CA SER A 109 4.24 5.49 -22.37
C SER A 109 3.55 4.38 -21.58
N PRO A 110 2.82 3.47 -22.25
CA PRO A 110 2.16 2.33 -21.61
C PRO A 110 3.11 1.43 -20.84
N ALA A 111 4.33 1.22 -21.34
CA ALA A 111 5.32 0.37 -20.68
C ALA A 111 5.75 0.95 -19.32
N ILE A 112 5.95 2.27 -19.26
CA ILE A 112 6.30 2.95 -18.01
C ILE A 112 5.11 2.94 -17.05
N LEU A 113 3.89 3.12 -17.56
CA LEU A 113 2.68 2.98 -16.76
C LEU A 113 2.57 1.57 -16.17
N ILE A 114 2.75 0.51 -16.96
CA ILE A 114 2.70 -0.87 -16.46
C ILE A 114 3.77 -1.09 -15.38
N ALA A 115 5.00 -0.63 -15.61
CA ALA A 115 6.08 -0.76 -14.64
C ALA A 115 5.75 -0.01 -13.33
N SER A 116 5.20 1.20 -13.40
CA SER A 116 4.80 1.95 -12.22
C SER A 116 3.63 1.29 -11.48
N ARG A 117 2.69 0.66 -12.19
CA ARG A 117 1.62 -0.17 -11.59
C ARG A 117 2.18 -1.36 -10.82
N VAL A 118 3.19 -2.06 -11.36
CA VAL A 118 3.85 -3.16 -10.65
C VAL A 118 4.56 -2.67 -9.38
N VAL A 119 5.26 -1.53 -9.44
CA VAL A 119 5.90 -0.93 -8.26
C VAL A 119 4.88 -0.53 -7.20
N LEU A 120 3.77 0.07 -7.62
CA LEU A 120 2.67 0.46 -6.74
C LEU A 120 2.03 -0.79 -6.09
N GLY A 121 1.86 -1.85 -6.86
CA GLY A 121 1.45 -3.17 -6.35
C GLY A 121 2.39 -3.72 -5.29
N LEU A 122 3.71 -3.65 -5.52
CA LEU A 122 4.70 -4.11 -4.54
C LEU A 122 4.56 -3.37 -3.21
N ALA A 123 4.29 -2.07 -3.23
CA ALA A 123 3.98 -1.33 -2.02
C ALA A 123 2.70 -1.82 -1.33
N ILE A 124 1.62 -2.02 -2.09
CA ILE A 124 0.34 -2.51 -1.54
C ILE A 124 0.51 -3.87 -0.82
N GLY A 125 1.33 -4.75 -1.37
CA GLY A 125 1.55 -6.08 -0.80
C GLY A 125 2.49 -6.11 0.41
N LEU A 126 3.42 -5.15 0.51
CA LEU A 126 4.49 -5.12 1.51
C LEU A 126 4.04 -4.62 2.89
#